data_AF-A0A1D3L0R5-F1
#
_entry.id   AF-A0A1D3L0R5-F1
#
_cell.length_a   1.000
_cell.length_b   1.000
_cell.length_c   1.000
_cell.angle_alpha   90.00
_cell.angle_beta   90.00
_cell.angle_gamma   90.00
#
_symmetry.space_group_name_H-M   'P 1'
#
loop_
_entity.id
_entity.type
_entity.pdbx_description
1 polymer ?
#
loop_
_entity_poly.entity_id
_entity_poly.type
_entity_poly.pdbx_seq_one_letter_code
_entity_poly.pdbx_strand_id
1 'polypeptide(L)'
;MIKLIAFDLDNVLIDGEAVDEIGKLMDAETEIAEITKKAMEGDLEFEEALKERVALLKGASVDDIKDVVYKIPLMEGASETIAELKKRGYKIATITGSFEIIANRMKEELGLDYAFSNVLHEEEGKLTGEVSGPLVSGSKSDVLKEIIETEKITAEETAAVGDGANDISMLKEAGMGIAFNAKPVLKEIADVVVEKRDLRELLNIFKGEEAQVEKSETEEVEEKAEEPKSPYAGKSFKELLKEKKEFEKKLNEFTSKRDELNEEARTHKDLRNDLNNSIKENLDKALKYRDERDQHNEEVKKYKKLRDETNHKLKKIEWASGKREIVKVQSEIEKLEKTIETKVLDIRKENELVKKVTDLRKELQDMHEDEKTKKEALELKEVSENYHAKVVELSNKAQETHESMIEYFRKIDDIRAKADEAHKKFVETREKASAEHESVKSVLNEIRKINKALDKIKAKERSSENEESKKKNMAEREVAQDIFEKFKQGKKLSKDELMLLQKHHIV
;
A
#
# COMPACT_ATOMS: atom_id res chain seq x y z
N MET A 1 5.92 17.56 6.64
CA MET A 1 6.80 16.90 7.62
C MET A 1 5.94 15.87 8.30
N ILE A 2 6.38 14.62 8.37
CA ILE A 2 5.59 13.59 9.02
C ILE A 2 5.46 13.91 10.51
N LYS A 3 4.27 13.70 11.07
CA LYS A 3 3.94 13.93 12.49
C LYS A 3 3.40 12.67 13.16
N LEU A 4 2.72 11.81 12.40
CA LEU A 4 2.14 10.55 12.87
C LEU A 4 2.68 9.39 12.04
N ILE A 5 3.03 8.29 12.71
CA ILE A 5 3.39 7.03 12.06
C ILE A 5 2.45 5.93 12.56
N ALA A 6 1.68 5.36 11.64
CA ALA A 6 0.78 4.23 11.87
C ALA A 6 1.47 2.92 11.49
N PHE A 7 1.39 1.93 12.36
CA PHE A 7 1.99 0.61 12.16
C PHE A 7 0.91 -0.48 12.15
N ASP A 8 1.04 -1.46 11.25
CA ASP A 8 0.43 -2.76 11.53
C ASP A 8 1.11 -3.42 12.74
N LEU A 9 0.45 -4.42 13.30
CA LEU A 9 0.92 -5.18 14.44
C LEU A 9 1.57 -6.49 13.99
N ASP A 10 0.80 -7.38 13.37
CA ASP A 10 1.26 -8.70 12.95
C ASP A 10 2.35 -8.57 11.88
N ASN A 11 3.43 -9.35 12.01
CA ASN A 11 4.62 -9.28 11.15
C ASN A 11 5.31 -7.90 11.00
N VAL A 12 4.90 -6.89 11.79
CA VAL A 12 5.49 -5.55 11.78
C VAL A 12 6.00 -5.16 13.17
N LEU A 13 5.14 -4.98 14.16
CA LEU A 13 5.55 -4.70 15.55
C LEU A 13 5.87 -5.97 16.33
N ILE A 14 5.20 -7.07 15.99
CA ILE A 14 5.46 -8.41 16.53
C ILE A 14 5.99 -9.34 15.44
N ASP A 15 6.78 -10.34 15.87
CA ASP A 15 7.32 -11.36 14.99
C ASP A 15 6.41 -12.60 15.00
N GLY A 16 5.29 -12.49 14.29
CA GLY A 16 4.28 -13.55 14.17
C GLY A 16 2.88 -13.01 13.86
N GLU A 17 1.91 -13.93 13.76
CA GLU A 17 0.47 -13.61 13.67
C GLU A 17 -0.25 -14.03 14.96
N ALA A 18 -0.95 -13.10 15.61
CA ALA A 18 -1.58 -13.35 16.90
C ALA A 18 -2.69 -14.42 16.83
N VAL A 19 -3.46 -14.45 15.74
CA VAL A 19 -4.55 -15.40 15.53
C VAL A 19 -4.03 -16.84 15.46
N ASP A 20 -2.91 -17.05 14.77
CA ASP A 20 -2.31 -18.37 14.59
C ASP A 20 -1.76 -18.91 15.92
N GLU A 21 -1.11 -18.06 16.72
CA GLU A 21 -0.61 -18.45 18.05
C GLU A 21 -1.75 -18.83 19.00
N ILE A 22 -2.86 -18.09 18.96
CA ILE A 22 -4.07 -18.46 19.73
C ILE A 22 -4.70 -19.74 19.17
N GLY A 23 -4.68 -19.92 17.85
CA GLY A 23 -5.16 -21.12 17.17
C GLY A 23 -4.46 -22.40 17.62
N LYS A 24 -3.14 -22.33 17.87
CA LYS A 24 -2.36 -23.45 18.42
C LYS A 24 -2.83 -23.89 19.80
N LEU A 25 -3.32 -22.95 20.63
CA LEU A 25 -3.87 -23.28 21.94
C LEU A 25 -5.18 -24.09 21.84
N MET A 26 -5.92 -23.90 20.74
CA MET A 26 -7.20 -24.56 20.49
C MET A 26 -7.10 -25.78 19.57
N ASP A 27 -5.88 -26.20 19.22
CA ASP A 27 -5.62 -27.24 18.21
C ASP A 27 -6.30 -26.95 16.85
N ALA A 28 -6.53 -25.68 16.53
CA ALA A 28 -7.28 -25.21 15.35
C ALA A 28 -6.39 -24.61 14.25
N GLU A 29 -5.07 -24.85 14.33
CA GLU A 29 -4.06 -24.27 13.42
C GLU A 29 -4.32 -24.64 11.95
N THR A 30 -4.78 -25.86 11.70
CA THR A 30 -5.04 -26.34 10.33
C THR A 30 -6.24 -25.64 9.72
N GLU A 31 -7.33 -25.53 10.48
CA GLU A 31 -8.57 -24.88 10.06
C GLU A 31 -8.37 -23.38 9.85
N ILE A 32 -7.63 -22.72 10.75
CA ILE A 32 -7.28 -21.29 10.62
C ILE A 32 -6.44 -21.07 9.37
N ALA A 33 -5.43 -21.90 9.11
CA ALA A 33 -4.61 -21.80 7.91
C ALA A 33 -5.42 -21.99 6.61
N GLU A 34 -6.39 -22.92 6.60
CA GLU A 34 -7.29 -23.11 5.47
C GLU A 34 -8.18 -21.89 5.19
N ILE A 35 -8.74 -21.28 6.24
CA ILE A 35 -9.56 -20.05 6.10
C ILE A 35 -8.69 -18.88 5.63
N THR A 36 -7.51 -18.69 6.22
CA THR A 36 -6.55 -17.65 5.81
C THR A 36 -6.16 -17.81 4.35
N LYS A 37 -5.91 -19.04 3.89
CA LYS A 37 -5.60 -19.32 2.49
C LYS A 37 -6.74 -18.92 1.54
N LYS A 38 -7.99 -19.31 1.85
CA LYS A 38 -9.16 -18.93 1.04
C LYS A 38 -9.33 -17.41 0.97
N ALA A 39 -9.12 -16.71 2.08
CA ALA A 39 -9.17 -15.25 2.13
C ALA A 39 -8.08 -14.61 1.24
N MET A 40 -6.86 -15.15 1.27
CA MET A 40 -5.76 -14.69 0.42
C MET A 40 -5.97 -15.01 -1.07
N GLU A 41 -6.67 -16.10 -1.41
CA GLU A 41 -7.03 -16.46 -2.78
C GLU A 41 -8.23 -15.65 -3.32
N GLY A 42 -8.89 -14.87 -2.47
CA GLY A 42 -10.06 -14.05 -2.81
C GLY A 42 -11.37 -14.85 -2.86
N ASP A 43 -11.37 -16.08 -2.35
CA ASP A 43 -12.55 -16.94 -2.26
C ASP A 43 -13.47 -16.57 -1.07
N LEU A 44 -12.97 -15.77 -0.13
CA LEU A 44 -13.67 -15.41 1.09
C LEU A 44 -13.35 -13.96 1.49
N GLU A 45 -14.38 -13.16 1.77
CA GLU A 45 -14.23 -11.75 2.15
C GLU A 45 -13.52 -11.64 3.51
N PHE A 46 -12.71 -10.60 3.73
CA PHE A 46 -11.90 -10.46 4.94
C PHE A 46 -12.73 -10.52 6.24
N GLU A 47 -13.89 -9.86 6.25
CA GLU A 47 -14.81 -9.86 7.39
C GLU A 47 -15.30 -11.27 7.73
N GLU A 48 -15.71 -12.03 6.70
CA GLU A 48 -16.15 -13.41 6.85
C GLU A 48 -15.00 -14.29 7.34
N ALA A 49 -13.79 -14.10 6.80
CA ALA A 49 -12.61 -14.88 7.16
C ALA A 49 -12.20 -14.65 8.61
N LEU A 50 -12.31 -13.41 9.06
CA LEU A 50 -12.04 -13.06 10.45
C LEU A 50 -13.08 -13.70 11.38
N LYS A 51 -14.37 -13.60 11.05
CA LYS A 51 -15.45 -14.21 11.87
C LYS A 51 -15.32 -15.73 11.94
N GLU A 52 -15.03 -16.40 10.83
CA GLU A 52 -14.83 -17.85 10.82
C GLU A 52 -13.62 -18.27 11.67
N ARG A 53 -12.48 -17.57 11.56
CA ARG A 53 -11.29 -17.84 12.39
C ARG A 53 -11.57 -17.63 13.87
N VAL A 54 -12.25 -16.54 14.23
CA VAL A 54 -12.59 -16.24 15.64
C VAL A 54 -13.60 -17.24 16.19
N ALA A 55 -14.54 -17.74 15.38
CA ALA A 55 -15.50 -18.74 15.82
C ALA A 55 -14.83 -20.05 16.27
N LEU A 56 -13.68 -20.41 15.67
CA LEU A 56 -12.88 -21.58 16.08
C LEU A 56 -12.24 -21.40 17.48
N LEU A 57 -12.08 -20.16 17.93
CA LEU A 57 -11.50 -19.84 19.23
C LEU A 57 -12.53 -19.87 20.38
N LYS A 58 -13.79 -20.21 20.09
CA LYS A 58 -14.87 -20.25 21.07
C LYS A 58 -14.54 -21.20 22.24
N GLY A 59 -14.68 -20.69 23.45
CA GLY A 59 -14.43 -21.42 24.69
C GLY A 59 -12.98 -21.36 25.20
N ALA A 60 -12.07 -20.74 24.46
CA ALA A 60 -10.71 -20.45 24.91
C ALA A 60 -10.74 -19.56 26.18
N SER A 61 -9.92 -19.89 27.17
CA SER A 61 -9.74 -19.08 28.38
C SER A 61 -9.01 -17.79 28.03
N VAL A 62 -9.54 -16.66 28.51
CA VAL A 62 -8.94 -15.34 28.28
C VAL A 62 -7.53 -15.25 28.90
N ASP A 63 -7.33 -15.89 30.05
CA ASP A 63 -6.02 -15.91 30.72
C ASP A 63 -5.00 -16.75 29.95
N ASP A 64 -5.43 -17.88 29.38
CA ASP A 64 -4.55 -18.72 28.54
C ASP A 64 -4.15 -17.98 27.25
N ILE A 65 -5.10 -17.23 26.65
CA ILE A 65 -4.83 -16.37 25.50
C ILE A 65 -3.83 -15.28 25.84
N LYS A 66 -3.97 -14.61 26.99
CA LYS A 66 -2.99 -13.63 27.46
C LYS A 66 -1.62 -14.27 27.58
N ASP A 67 -1.51 -15.42 28.22
CA ASP A 67 -0.23 -16.13 28.39
C ASP A 67 0.46 -16.46 27.05
N VAL A 68 -0.32 -16.82 26.02
CA VAL A 68 0.20 -17.06 24.67
C VAL A 68 0.63 -15.75 24.01
N VAL A 69 -0.26 -14.76 23.99
CA VAL A 69 -0.01 -13.45 23.37
C VAL A 69 1.21 -12.75 23.96
N TYR A 70 1.45 -12.87 25.26
CA TYR A 70 2.62 -12.29 25.93
C TYR A 70 3.93 -13.00 25.62
N LYS A 71 3.89 -14.23 25.10
CA LYS A 71 5.09 -14.96 24.64
C LYS A 71 5.50 -14.62 23.22
N ILE A 72 4.62 -13.97 22.45
CA ILE A 72 4.93 -13.55 21.08
C ILE A 72 6.08 -12.54 21.13
N PRO A 73 7.21 -12.80 20.44
CA PRO A 73 8.35 -11.89 20.43
C PRO A 73 8.01 -10.58 19.70
N LEU A 74 8.59 -9.49 20.18
CA LEU A 74 8.60 -8.23 19.44
C LEU A 74 9.45 -8.37 18.18
N MET A 75 9.12 -7.63 17.13
CA MET A 75 9.94 -7.53 15.94
C MET A 75 11.34 -7.01 16.29
N GLU A 76 12.37 -7.52 15.62
CA GLU A 76 13.74 -7.06 15.86
C GLU A 76 13.85 -5.55 15.69
N GLY A 77 14.32 -4.87 16.74
CA GLY A 77 14.48 -3.42 16.75
C GLY A 77 13.20 -2.62 17.04
N ALA A 78 12.05 -3.26 17.33
CA ALA A 78 10.79 -2.57 17.57
C ALA A 78 10.88 -1.55 18.71
N SER A 79 11.37 -1.99 19.88
CA SER A 79 11.48 -1.14 21.07
C SER A 79 12.42 0.04 20.84
N GLU A 80 13.58 -0.18 20.23
CA GLU A 80 14.55 0.87 19.92
C GLU A 80 14.00 1.86 18.89
N THR A 81 13.36 1.36 17.84
CA THR A 81 12.79 2.20 16.79
C THR A 81 11.65 3.06 17.32
N ILE A 82 10.68 2.48 18.02
CA ILE A 82 9.55 3.26 18.56
C ILE A 82 10.04 4.29 19.57
N ALA A 83 10.92 3.91 20.50
CA ALA A 83 11.46 4.85 21.49
C ALA A 83 12.18 6.04 20.84
N GLU A 84 12.99 5.77 19.81
CA GLU A 84 13.71 6.82 19.08
C GLU A 84 12.74 7.68 18.23
N LEU A 85 11.76 7.10 17.54
CA LEU A 85 10.76 7.87 16.80
C LEU A 85 9.94 8.79 17.72
N LYS A 86 9.54 8.29 18.90
CA LYS A 86 8.88 9.13 19.91
C LYS A 86 9.78 10.26 20.39
N LYS A 87 11.07 10.00 20.60
CA LYS A 87 12.05 11.02 20.98
C LYS A 87 12.20 12.12 19.91
N ARG A 88 12.01 11.77 18.63
CA ARG A 88 11.98 12.74 17.50
C ARG A 88 10.67 13.51 17.39
N GLY A 89 9.69 13.24 18.27
CA GLY A 89 8.42 13.95 18.31
C GLY A 89 7.33 13.36 17.44
N TYR A 90 7.53 12.16 16.87
CA TYR A 90 6.47 11.46 16.14
C TYR A 90 5.44 10.88 17.11
N LYS A 91 4.16 11.09 16.78
CA LYS A 91 3.05 10.33 17.35
C LYS A 91 3.04 8.93 16.73
N ILE A 92 2.81 7.92 17.54
CA ILE A 92 2.83 6.52 17.09
C ILE A 92 1.46 5.88 17.33
N ALA A 93 0.89 5.32 16.27
CA ALA A 93 -0.34 4.55 16.32
C ALA A 93 -0.10 3.12 15.85
N THR A 94 -0.84 2.16 16.41
CA THR A 94 -1.03 0.86 15.77
C THR A 94 -2.48 0.69 15.32
N ILE A 95 -2.67 0.19 14.10
CA ILE A 95 -3.96 -0.09 13.49
C ILE A 95 -3.92 -1.51 12.96
N THR A 96 -4.59 -2.44 13.66
CA THR A 96 -4.44 -3.87 13.40
C THR A 96 -5.76 -4.61 13.32
N GLY A 97 -5.86 -5.58 12.39
CA GLY A 97 -6.99 -6.51 12.35
C GLY A 97 -6.99 -7.54 13.49
N SER A 98 -5.92 -7.58 14.29
CA SER A 98 -5.79 -8.42 15.49
C SER A 98 -6.61 -7.88 16.66
N PHE A 99 -6.36 -8.42 17.86
CA PHE A 99 -7.24 -8.29 19.01
C PHE A 99 -6.73 -7.29 20.06
N GLU A 100 -7.65 -6.79 20.87
CA GLU A 100 -7.39 -5.79 21.91
C GLU A 100 -6.28 -6.20 22.89
N ILE A 101 -6.20 -7.49 23.26
CA ILE A 101 -5.20 -8.01 24.20
C ILE A 101 -3.78 -7.73 23.71
N ILE A 102 -3.51 -7.96 22.41
CA ILE A 102 -2.16 -7.76 21.85
C ILE A 102 -1.90 -6.29 21.53
N ALA A 103 -2.92 -5.56 21.07
CA ALA A 103 -2.79 -4.13 20.79
C ALA A 103 -2.52 -3.33 22.07
N ASN A 104 -3.20 -3.66 23.18
CA ASN A 104 -2.96 -3.05 24.49
C ASN A 104 -1.58 -3.41 25.04
N ARG A 105 -1.14 -4.67 24.89
CA ARG A 105 0.24 -5.07 25.23
C ARG A 105 1.26 -4.20 24.49
N MET A 106 1.12 -4.03 23.17
CA MET A 106 2.03 -3.17 22.40
C MET A 106 1.97 -1.72 22.84
N LYS A 107 0.76 -1.21 23.13
CA LYS A 107 0.58 0.15 23.65
C LYS A 107 1.34 0.37 24.95
N GLU A 108 1.30 -0.58 25.87
CA GLU A 108 1.98 -0.49 27.16
C GLU A 108 3.49 -0.72 27.05
N GLU A 109 3.93 -1.79 26.38
CA GLU A 109 5.36 -2.15 26.28
C GLU A 109 6.17 -1.15 25.43
N LEU A 110 5.59 -0.65 24.33
CA LEU A 110 6.28 0.28 23.41
C LEU A 110 5.89 1.75 23.66
N GLY A 111 4.90 1.99 24.52
CA GLY A 111 4.39 3.33 24.83
C GLY A 111 3.72 3.99 23.63
N LEU A 112 2.86 3.28 22.88
CA LEU A 112 2.16 3.85 21.72
C LEU A 112 1.13 4.91 22.16
N ASP A 113 0.92 5.94 21.35
CA ASP A 113 -0.08 6.98 21.64
C ASP A 113 -1.50 6.47 21.35
N TYR A 114 -1.64 5.68 20.28
CA TYR A 114 -2.90 5.09 19.84
C TYR A 114 -2.76 3.59 19.57
N ALA A 115 -3.81 2.83 19.89
CA ALA A 115 -3.93 1.43 19.51
C ALA A 115 -5.39 1.16 19.14
N PHE A 116 -5.59 0.72 17.90
CA PHE A 116 -6.89 0.36 17.36
C PHE A 116 -6.84 -1.08 16.88
N SER A 117 -7.82 -1.86 17.31
CA SER A 117 -7.91 -3.29 17.07
C SER A 117 -9.35 -3.76 17.02
N ASN A 118 -9.55 -5.02 16.66
CA ASN A 118 -10.80 -5.70 16.89
C ASN A 118 -10.91 -6.17 18.36
N VAL A 119 -12.13 -6.40 18.80
CA VAL A 119 -12.49 -6.81 20.16
C VAL A 119 -13.09 -8.22 20.09
N LEU A 120 -12.45 -9.15 20.80
CA LEU A 120 -13.00 -10.48 21.01
C LEU A 120 -13.99 -10.42 22.17
N HIS A 121 -15.19 -10.93 21.95
CA HIS A 121 -16.19 -10.99 23.00
C HIS A 121 -15.90 -12.13 23.97
N GLU A 122 -16.01 -11.82 25.27
CA GLU A 122 -15.84 -12.78 26.36
C GLU A 122 -17.09 -12.88 27.23
N GLU A 123 -17.35 -14.07 27.75
CA GLU A 123 -18.38 -14.36 28.74
C GLU A 123 -17.79 -15.36 29.76
N GLU A 124 -17.91 -15.04 31.05
CA GLU A 124 -17.37 -15.87 32.15
C GLU A 124 -15.87 -16.22 32.01
N GLY A 125 -15.07 -15.29 31.48
CA GLY A 125 -13.62 -15.48 31.30
C GLY A 125 -13.24 -16.37 30.11
N LYS A 126 -14.18 -16.64 29.20
CA LYS A 126 -13.95 -17.42 27.97
C LYS A 126 -14.43 -16.68 26.74
N LEU A 127 -13.80 -16.92 25.59
CA LEU A 127 -14.23 -16.33 24.33
C LEU A 127 -15.57 -16.89 23.86
N THR A 128 -16.47 -16.02 23.41
CA THR A 128 -17.77 -16.42 22.83
C THR A 128 -17.66 -16.90 21.39
N GLY A 129 -16.56 -16.58 20.71
CA GLY A 129 -16.36 -16.80 19.27
C GLY A 129 -16.89 -15.67 18.40
N GLU A 130 -17.27 -14.53 18.99
CA GLU A 130 -17.72 -13.34 18.28
C GLU A 130 -16.64 -12.24 18.30
N VAL A 131 -16.59 -11.44 17.23
CA VAL A 131 -15.66 -10.32 17.06
C VAL A 131 -16.42 -9.07 16.64
N SER A 132 -16.07 -7.93 17.25
CA SER A 132 -16.54 -6.60 16.85
C SER A 132 -15.37 -5.63 16.75
N GLY A 133 -15.61 -4.43 16.23
CA GLY A 133 -14.58 -3.39 16.14
C GLY A 133 -14.58 -2.65 14.81
N PRO A 134 -13.82 -1.56 14.72
CA PRO A 134 -13.80 -0.69 13.56
C PRO A 134 -13.26 -1.38 12.30
N LEU A 135 -12.47 -2.46 12.46
CA LEU A 135 -11.81 -3.17 11.37
C LEU A 135 -12.52 -4.48 10.99
N VAL A 136 -13.68 -4.77 11.59
CA VAL A 136 -14.54 -5.89 11.17
C VAL A 136 -15.31 -5.50 9.90
N SER A 137 -15.96 -4.34 9.90
CA SER A 137 -16.74 -3.83 8.77
C SER A 137 -16.12 -2.61 8.08
N GLY A 138 -15.08 -2.02 8.67
CA GLY A 138 -14.37 -0.86 8.15
C GLY A 138 -12.95 -1.21 7.72
N SER A 139 -12.22 -0.20 7.25
CA SER A 139 -10.85 -0.35 6.76
C SER A 139 -9.83 0.34 7.66
N LYS A 140 -8.56 -0.07 7.55
CA LYS A 140 -7.46 0.60 8.26
C LYS A 140 -7.33 2.09 7.86
N SER A 141 -7.73 2.46 6.65
CA SER A 141 -7.77 3.88 6.23
C SER A 141 -8.83 4.69 6.96
N ASP A 142 -9.98 4.09 7.33
CA ASP A 142 -11.03 4.81 8.05
C ASP A 142 -10.53 5.18 9.46
N VAL A 143 -9.88 4.23 10.14
CA VAL A 143 -9.25 4.47 11.43
C VAL A 143 -8.13 5.51 11.33
N LEU A 144 -7.30 5.45 10.28
CA LEU A 144 -6.25 6.45 10.09
C LEU A 144 -6.84 7.86 9.93
N LYS A 145 -7.95 8.01 9.19
CA LYS A 145 -8.66 9.29 9.05
C LYS A 145 -9.17 9.82 10.38
N GLU A 146 -9.73 8.95 11.23
CA GLU A 146 -10.18 9.35 12.57
C GLU A 146 -9.03 9.90 13.42
N ILE A 147 -7.83 9.30 13.34
CA ILE A 147 -6.65 9.80 14.05
C ILE A 147 -6.19 11.14 13.45
N ILE A 148 -6.16 11.26 12.12
CA ILE A 148 -5.79 12.49 11.41
C ILE A 148 -6.70 13.65 11.83
N GLU A 149 -8.02 13.43 11.87
CA GLU A 149 -9.01 14.41 12.31
C GLU A 149 -8.81 14.79 13.78
N THR A 150 -8.57 13.79 14.64
CA THR A 150 -8.36 13.99 16.09
C THR A 150 -7.10 14.83 16.36
N GLU A 151 -6.00 14.53 15.68
CA GLU A 151 -4.72 15.22 15.83
C GLU A 151 -4.64 16.53 15.01
N LYS A 152 -5.66 16.82 14.19
CA LYS A 152 -5.74 18.00 13.32
C LYS A 152 -4.53 18.15 12.40
N ILE A 153 -4.07 17.02 11.87
CA ILE A 153 -3.00 16.95 10.87
C ILE A 153 -3.61 16.67 9.49
N THR A 154 -2.79 16.64 8.45
CA THR A 154 -3.22 16.20 7.11
C THR A 154 -2.70 14.81 6.80
N ALA A 155 -3.30 14.14 5.81
CA ALA A 155 -2.84 12.84 5.32
C ALA A 155 -1.36 12.86 4.93
N GLU A 156 -0.89 13.93 4.27
CA GLU A 156 0.50 14.15 3.86
C GLU A 156 1.49 14.25 5.04
N GLU A 157 0.99 14.49 6.25
CA GLU A 157 1.77 14.52 7.49
C GLU A 157 1.77 13.16 8.21
N THR A 158 1.29 12.10 7.57
CA THR A 158 1.27 10.74 8.13
C THR A 158 2.10 9.76 7.33
N ALA A 159 2.71 8.79 8.02
CA ALA A 159 3.32 7.63 7.41
C ALA A 159 2.64 6.35 7.89
N ALA A 160 2.58 5.34 7.04
CA ALA A 160 2.00 4.03 7.35
C ALA A 160 3.01 2.91 7.07
N VAL A 161 3.14 1.94 7.97
CA VAL A 161 4.04 0.79 7.86
C VAL A 161 3.20 -0.49 7.90
N GLY A 162 3.34 -1.34 6.89
CA GLY A 162 2.59 -2.60 6.78
C GLY A 162 3.38 -3.69 6.05
N ASP A 163 2.88 -4.93 6.08
CA ASP A 163 3.49 -6.08 5.41
C ASP A 163 2.56 -6.77 4.39
N GLY A 164 1.23 -6.61 4.54
CA GLY A 164 0.23 -7.41 3.84
C GLY A 164 -0.76 -6.63 2.96
N ALA A 165 -1.66 -7.37 2.32
CA ALA A 165 -2.71 -6.80 1.47
C ALA A 165 -3.77 -6.01 2.28
N ASN A 166 -3.96 -6.37 3.54
CA ASN A 166 -4.80 -5.68 4.53
C ASN A 166 -4.35 -4.23 4.78
N ASP A 167 -3.07 -3.92 4.57
CA ASP A 167 -2.50 -2.58 4.79
C ASP A 167 -2.62 -1.65 3.58
N ILE A 168 -3.06 -2.17 2.43
CA ILE A 168 -3.12 -1.42 1.17
C ILE A 168 -3.94 -0.14 1.31
N SER A 169 -5.07 -0.20 2.02
CA SER A 169 -5.93 0.95 2.26
C SER A 169 -5.24 2.00 3.12
N MET A 170 -4.57 1.58 4.21
CA MET A 170 -3.82 2.45 5.11
C MET A 170 -2.64 3.14 4.42
N LEU A 171 -1.84 2.38 3.65
CA LEU A 171 -0.69 2.94 2.94
C LEU A 171 -1.08 3.94 1.86
N LYS A 172 -2.20 3.72 1.18
CA LYS A 172 -2.72 4.65 0.16
C LYS A 172 -3.27 5.94 0.73
N GLU A 173 -3.78 5.89 1.96
CA GLU A 173 -4.30 7.06 2.65
C GLU A 173 -3.17 7.90 3.27
N ALA A 174 -2.10 7.26 3.75
CA ALA A 174 -0.97 7.96 4.34
C ALA A 174 -0.16 8.76 3.29
N GLY A 175 0.46 9.85 3.74
CA GLY A 175 1.37 10.67 2.94
C GLY A 175 2.65 9.94 2.51
N MET A 176 3.03 8.90 3.25
CA MET A 176 4.13 8.00 2.92
C MET A 176 3.80 6.56 3.35
N GLY A 177 3.67 5.66 2.38
CA GLY A 177 3.49 4.23 2.61
C GLY A 177 4.82 3.48 2.62
N ILE A 178 5.05 2.68 3.66
CA ILE A 178 6.27 1.87 3.83
C ILE A 178 5.89 0.39 3.91
N ALA A 179 6.38 -0.38 2.94
CA ALA A 179 6.28 -1.83 2.95
C ALA A 179 7.46 -2.44 3.73
N PHE A 180 7.19 -3.05 4.89
CA PHE A 180 8.19 -3.67 5.75
C PHE A 180 8.15 -5.20 5.60
N ASN A 181 9.25 -5.78 5.11
CA ASN A 181 9.39 -7.21 4.81
C ASN A 181 8.13 -7.83 4.14
N ALA A 182 7.55 -7.05 3.22
CA ALA A 182 6.17 -7.22 2.81
C ALA A 182 5.97 -8.24 1.69
N LYS A 183 4.71 -8.66 1.51
CA LYS A 183 4.28 -9.44 0.34
C LYS A 183 4.38 -8.59 -0.94
N PRO A 184 4.58 -9.20 -2.14
CA PRO A 184 4.76 -8.46 -3.39
C PRO A 184 3.65 -7.44 -3.69
N VAL A 185 2.41 -7.78 -3.36
CA VAL A 185 1.24 -6.91 -3.59
C VAL A 185 1.34 -5.57 -2.85
N LEU A 186 1.92 -5.54 -1.65
CA LEU A 186 2.10 -4.30 -0.89
C LEU A 186 3.32 -3.52 -1.38
N LYS A 187 4.39 -4.22 -1.78
CA LYS A 187 5.61 -3.61 -2.33
C LYS A 187 5.34 -2.82 -3.61
N GLU A 188 4.44 -3.30 -4.46
CA GLU A 188 4.07 -2.62 -5.71
C GLU A 188 3.42 -1.25 -5.50
N ILE A 189 2.83 -1.00 -4.33
CA ILE A 189 2.10 0.23 -4.04
C ILE A 189 2.79 1.17 -3.06
N ALA A 190 3.77 0.66 -2.28
CA ALA A 190 4.44 1.44 -1.25
C ALA A 190 5.43 2.45 -1.85
N ASP A 191 5.60 3.59 -1.18
CA ASP A 191 6.59 4.60 -1.55
C ASP A 191 8.02 4.16 -1.20
N VAL A 192 8.16 3.40 -0.11
CA VAL A 192 9.42 2.87 0.38
C VAL A 192 9.26 1.38 0.70
N VAL A 193 10.26 0.59 0.33
CA VAL A 193 10.32 -0.85 0.64
C VAL A 193 11.52 -1.12 1.52
N VAL A 194 11.28 -1.77 2.66
CA VAL A 194 12.30 -2.24 3.60
C VAL A 194 12.32 -3.75 3.57
N GLU A 195 13.33 -4.34 2.95
CA GLU A 195 13.45 -5.80 2.77
C GLU A 195 14.02 -6.51 4.00
N LYS A 196 14.82 -5.82 4.80
CA LYS A 196 15.43 -6.39 5.99
C LYS A 196 14.40 -6.44 7.12
N ARG A 197 14.22 -7.61 7.74
CA ARG A 197 13.31 -7.85 8.87
C ARG A 197 13.86 -7.27 10.18
N ASP A 198 14.11 -5.96 10.20
CA ASP A 198 14.69 -5.19 11.30
C ASP A 198 14.12 -3.76 11.27
N LEU A 199 13.31 -3.41 12.26
CA LEU A 199 12.62 -2.12 12.31
C LEU A 199 13.57 -0.93 12.46
N ARG A 200 14.85 -1.14 12.83
CA ARG A 200 15.84 -0.04 12.91
C ARG A 200 16.08 0.62 11.57
N GLU A 201 15.79 -0.05 10.46
CA GLU A 201 15.89 0.53 9.12
C GLU A 201 14.93 1.72 8.92
N LEU A 202 13.79 1.74 9.61
CA LEU A 202 12.86 2.87 9.56
C LEU A 202 13.50 4.16 10.08
N LEU A 203 14.41 4.06 11.05
CA LEU A 203 15.12 5.22 11.58
C LEU A 203 15.94 5.93 10.50
N ASN A 204 16.39 5.21 9.47
CA ASN A 204 17.12 5.78 8.33
C ASN A 204 16.21 6.58 7.39
N ILE A 205 14.93 6.18 7.28
CA ILE A 205 13.93 6.86 6.46
C ILE A 205 13.55 8.19 7.12
N PHE A 206 13.32 8.17 8.44
CA PHE A 206 12.95 9.34 9.23
C PHE A 206 14.16 10.16 9.72
N LYS A 207 15.36 9.98 9.15
CA LYS A 207 16.57 10.78 9.48
C LYS A 207 16.60 12.15 8.80
N GLY A 208 15.81 12.34 7.74
CA GLY A 208 15.85 13.55 6.90
C GLY A 208 14.97 14.71 7.36
N GLU A 209 14.20 14.55 8.44
CA GLU A 209 13.17 15.53 8.85
C GLU A 209 13.53 16.36 10.09
N GLU A 210 14.66 16.08 10.74
CA GLU A 210 15.19 16.96 11.78
C GLU A 210 15.89 18.18 11.14
N ALA A 211 15.20 19.32 11.15
CA ALA A 211 15.72 20.64 11.55
C ALA A 211 15.06 21.83 10.84
N GLN A 212 13.73 22.00 10.94
CA GLN A 212 13.11 23.33 10.91
C GLN A 212 11.80 23.29 11.70
N VAL A 213 11.85 23.62 12.99
CA VAL A 213 10.89 24.44 13.75
C VAL A 213 11.23 24.27 15.24
N GLU A 214 11.38 25.42 15.91
CA GLU A 214 11.59 25.63 17.35
C GLU A 214 12.99 25.33 17.93
N LYS A 215 13.86 26.35 17.84
CA LYS A 215 14.56 26.94 18.99
C LYS A 215 15.01 28.37 18.64
N SER A 216 14.08 29.31 18.78
CA SER A 216 14.43 30.59 19.39
C SER A 216 14.76 30.32 20.86
N GLU A 217 15.78 31.01 21.36
CA GLU A 217 16.37 30.87 22.71
C GLU A 217 17.52 29.85 22.79
N THR A 218 18.71 30.42 22.54
CA THR A 218 19.93 30.28 23.35
C THR A 218 20.10 28.97 24.10
N GLU A 219 20.97 28.10 23.57
CA GLU A 219 21.99 27.42 24.36
C GLU A 219 23.11 26.97 23.42
N GLU A 220 24.25 27.66 23.53
CA GLU A 220 25.52 27.23 22.96
C GLU A 220 25.93 25.93 23.65
N VAL A 221 25.93 24.82 22.92
CA VAL A 221 26.71 23.65 23.30
C VAL A 221 27.98 23.67 22.47
N GLU A 222 29.06 24.13 23.11
CA GLU A 222 30.44 23.90 22.67
C GLU A 222 30.70 22.39 22.61
N GLU A 223 30.48 21.79 21.44
CA GLU A 223 31.08 20.51 21.13
C GLU A 223 32.54 20.75 20.77
N LYS A 224 33.44 20.50 21.73
CA LYS A 224 34.88 20.41 21.53
C LYS A 224 35.21 19.24 20.61
N ALA A 225 35.06 19.45 19.31
CA ALA A 225 35.73 18.68 18.29
C ALA A 225 37.06 19.39 17.96
N GLU A 226 38.15 18.65 18.11
CA GLU A 226 39.53 19.07 17.83
C GLU A 226 39.63 19.86 16.52
N GLU A 227 40.25 21.05 16.58
CA GLU A 227 40.49 21.88 15.41
C GLU A 227 41.37 21.14 14.37
N PRO A 228 40.86 20.82 13.16
CA PRO A 228 41.78 20.68 12.05
C PRO A 228 42.26 22.09 11.72
N LYS A 229 43.59 22.31 11.80
CA LYS A 229 44.24 23.54 11.35
C LYS A 229 43.67 23.97 10.01
N SER A 230 43.05 25.14 9.96
CA SER A 230 42.43 25.67 8.74
C SER A 230 43.49 25.75 7.61
N PRO A 231 43.26 25.14 6.44
CA PRO A 231 44.21 25.11 5.31
C PRO A 231 44.44 26.49 4.67
N TYR A 232 43.77 27.53 5.18
CA TYR A 232 43.85 28.91 4.71
C TYR A 232 44.67 29.82 5.63
N ALA A 233 45.31 29.27 6.67
CA ALA A 233 46.20 30.00 7.55
C ALA A 233 47.43 30.53 6.77
N GLY A 234 47.40 31.81 6.39
CA GLY A 234 48.52 32.50 5.74
C GLY A 234 48.27 33.08 4.35
N LYS A 235 47.09 32.88 3.73
CA LYS A 235 46.76 33.48 2.42
C LYS A 235 46.37 34.95 2.53
N SER A 236 46.68 35.74 1.50
CA SER A 236 46.31 37.15 1.42
C SER A 236 44.79 37.33 1.29
N PHE A 237 44.23 38.38 1.89
CA PHE A 237 42.81 38.74 1.77
C PHE A 237 42.32 38.79 0.30
N LYS A 238 43.20 39.23 -0.60
CA LYS A 238 42.93 39.35 -2.05
C LYS A 238 42.91 38.00 -2.78
N GLU A 239 43.66 37.02 -2.29
CA GLU A 239 43.69 35.65 -2.83
C GLU A 239 42.46 34.87 -2.40
N LEU A 240 42.06 34.98 -1.13
CA LEU A 240 40.82 34.38 -0.61
C LEU A 240 39.57 34.91 -1.30
N LEU A 241 39.56 36.19 -1.69
CA LEU A 241 38.48 36.79 -2.49
C LEU A 241 38.41 36.24 -3.93
N LYS A 242 39.55 35.89 -4.54
CA LYS A 242 39.57 35.26 -5.86
C LYS A 242 39.10 33.81 -5.79
N GLU A 243 39.61 33.03 -4.83
CA GLU A 243 39.18 31.65 -4.60
C GLU A 243 37.68 31.59 -4.29
N LYS A 244 37.17 32.51 -3.46
CA LYS A 244 35.72 32.65 -3.21
C LYS A 244 34.91 32.85 -4.49
N LYS A 245 35.32 33.76 -5.37
CA LYS A 245 34.62 34.01 -6.65
C LYS A 245 34.64 32.78 -7.58
N GLU A 246 35.73 32.03 -7.59
CA GLU A 246 35.81 30.78 -8.37
C GLU A 246 34.89 29.69 -7.81
N PHE A 247 34.83 29.55 -6.48
CA PHE A 247 33.90 28.62 -5.84
C PHE A 247 32.43 29.05 -5.99
N GLU A 248 32.12 30.34 -5.94
CA GLU A 248 30.78 30.88 -6.22
C GLU A 248 30.35 30.60 -7.67
N LYS A 249 31.28 30.71 -8.64
CA LYS A 249 30.99 30.36 -10.03
C LYS A 249 30.71 28.87 -10.20
N LYS A 250 31.55 28.00 -9.61
CA LYS A 250 31.33 26.54 -9.60
C LYS A 250 30.02 26.17 -8.90
N LEU A 251 29.68 26.86 -7.81
CA LEU A 251 28.43 26.66 -7.09
C LEU A 251 27.22 26.94 -8.00
N ASN A 252 27.22 28.05 -8.73
CA ASN A 252 26.13 28.39 -9.65
C ASN A 252 26.01 27.35 -10.78
N GLU A 253 27.13 26.87 -11.33
CA GLU A 253 27.13 25.83 -12.38
C GLU A 253 26.54 24.51 -11.87
N PHE A 254 26.94 24.05 -10.68
CA PHE A 254 26.39 22.82 -10.08
C PHE A 254 24.92 22.99 -9.64
N THR A 255 24.55 24.19 -9.19
CA THR A 255 23.16 24.48 -8.80
C THR A 255 22.23 24.46 -10.02
N SER A 256 22.63 25.07 -11.14
CA SER A 256 21.86 25.03 -12.40
C SER A 256 21.65 23.60 -12.89
N LYS A 257 22.73 22.80 -12.93
CA LYS A 257 22.65 21.40 -13.36
C LYS A 257 21.76 20.55 -12.44
N ARG A 258 21.87 20.73 -11.12
CA ARG A 258 21.02 20.06 -10.14
C ARG A 258 19.54 20.42 -10.36
N ASP A 259 19.26 21.69 -10.61
CA ASP A 259 17.89 22.18 -10.77
C ASP A 259 17.27 21.67 -12.08
N GLU A 260 18.03 21.66 -13.19
CA GLU A 260 17.63 21.02 -14.46
C GLU A 260 17.32 19.53 -14.29
N LEU A 261 18.22 18.77 -13.64
CA LEU A 261 18.01 17.34 -13.39
C LEU A 261 16.82 17.06 -12.46
N ASN A 262 16.56 17.95 -11.49
CA ASN A 262 15.40 17.84 -10.62
C ASN A 262 14.09 18.12 -11.37
N GLU A 263 14.11 19.06 -12.32
CA GLU A 263 12.97 19.34 -13.18
C GLU A 263 12.67 18.13 -14.09
N GLU A 264 13.69 17.56 -14.74
CA GLU A 264 13.55 16.32 -15.51
C GLU A 264 12.99 15.16 -14.66
N ALA A 265 13.50 14.98 -13.44
CA ALA A 265 12.99 13.96 -12.51
C ALA A 265 11.51 14.20 -12.18
N ARG A 266 11.08 15.46 -11.98
CA ARG A 266 9.65 15.78 -11.76
C ARG A 266 8.80 15.38 -12.97
N THR A 267 9.23 15.69 -14.19
CA THR A 267 8.46 15.31 -15.40
C THR A 267 8.27 13.80 -15.53
N HIS A 268 9.29 13.00 -15.20
CA HIS A 268 9.18 11.55 -15.20
C HIS A 268 8.30 11.01 -14.07
N LYS A 269 8.32 11.66 -12.90
CA LYS A 269 7.42 11.35 -11.79
C LYS A 269 5.96 11.59 -12.17
N ASP A 270 5.67 12.75 -12.76
CA ASP A 270 4.32 13.14 -13.17
C ASP A 270 3.80 12.20 -14.25
N LEU A 271 4.62 11.89 -15.27
CA LEU A 271 4.28 10.91 -16.31
C LEU A 271 3.98 9.52 -15.72
N ARG A 272 4.79 9.05 -14.77
CA ARG A 272 4.54 7.77 -14.09
C ARG A 272 3.20 7.78 -13.36
N ASN A 273 2.90 8.87 -12.65
CA ASN A 273 1.66 9.00 -11.90
C ASN A 273 0.43 9.00 -12.85
N ASP A 274 0.51 9.71 -13.97
CA ASP A 274 -0.56 9.73 -14.98
C ASP A 274 -0.80 8.36 -15.63
N LEU A 275 0.28 7.62 -15.93
CA LEU A 275 0.20 6.26 -16.44
C LEU A 275 -0.41 5.31 -15.41
N ASN A 276 -0.03 5.43 -14.13
CA ASN A 276 -0.60 4.61 -13.05
C ASN A 276 -2.09 4.92 -12.82
N ASN A 277 -2.51 6.18 -12.91
CA ASN A 277 -3.92 6.55 -12.88
C ASN A 277 -4.68 5.91 -14.06
N SER A 278 -4.10 5.95 -15.26
CA SER A 278 -4.68 5.31 -16.45
C SER A 278 -4.78 3.78 -16.30
N ILE A 279 -3.82 3.13 -15.62
CA ILE A 279 -3.90 1.70 -15.29
C ILE A 279 -5.11 1.43 -14.41
N LYS A 280 -5.30 2.22 -13.35
CA LYS A 280 -6.42 2.07 -12.42
C LYS A 280 -7.77 2.20 -13.11
N GLU A 281 -7.94 3.22 -13.96
CA GLU A 281 -9.19 3.41 -14.71
C GLU A 281 -9.48 2.24 -15.67
N ASN A 282 -8.46 1.69 -16.32
CA ASN A 282 -8.63 0.53 -17.20
C ASN A 282 -8.89 -0.75 -16.40
N LEU A 283 -8.30 -0.88 -15.20
CA LEU A 283 -8.54 -2.00 -14.30
C LEU A 283 -9.99 -2.01 -13.81
N ASP A 284 -10.52 -0.85 -13.40
CA ASP A 284 -11.92 -0.72 -12.98
C ASP A 284 -12.90 -1.10 -14.11
N LYS A 285 -12.57 -0.74 -15.35
CA LYS A 285 -13.35 -1.17 -16.53
C LYS A 285 -13.24 -2.68 -16.75
N ALA A 286 -12.04 -3.26 -16.65
CA ALA A 286 -11.84 -4.69 -16.81
C ALA A 286 -12.59 -5.51 -15.74
N LEU A 287 -12.62 -5.03 -14.49
CA LEU A 287 -13.38 -5.63 -13.40
C LEU A 287 -14.89 -5.60 -13.67
N LYS A 288 -15.44 -4.49 -14.17
CA LYS A 288 -16.85 -4.42 -14.58
C LYS A 288 -17.20 -5.47 -15.62
N TYR A 289 -16.38 -5.63 -16.66
CA TYR A 289 -16.60 -6.68 -17.67
C TYR A 289 -16.48 -8.09 -17.09
N ARG A 290 -15.68 -8.29 -16.03
CA ARG A 290 -15.58 -9.57 -15.32
C ARG A 290 -16.86 -9.88 -14.58
N ASP A 291 -17.38 -8.91 -13.85
CA ASP A 291 -18.61 -9.10 -13.08
C ASP A 291 -19.81 -9.31 -14.04
N GLU A 292 -19.88 -8.58 -15.16
CA GLU A 292 -20.88 -8.80 -16.22
C GLU A 292 -20.78 -10.20 -16.85
N ARG A 293 -19.56 -10.66 -17.16
CA ARG A 293 -19.32 -12.01 -17.68
C ARG A 293 -19.79 -13.08 -16.69
N ASP A 294 -19.51 -12.88 -15.41
CA ASP A 294 -19.86 -13.84 -14.36
C ASP A 294 -21.37 -13.92 -14.16
N GLN A 295 -22.08 -12.79 -14.20
CA GLN A 295 -23.55 -12.74 -14.24
C GLN A 295 -24.11 -13.52 -15.44
N HIS A 296 -23.57 -13.28 -16.65
CA HIS A 296 -24.00 -14.04 -17.84
C HIS A 296 -23.73 -15.54 -17.70
N ASN A 297 -22.60 -15.93 -17.12
CA ASN A 297 -22.27 -17.34 -16.89
C ASN A 297 -23.21 -18.02 -15.88
N GLU A 298 -23.61 -17.31 -14.82
CA GLU A 298 -24.62 -17.80 -13.88
C GLU A 298 -25.97 -18.04 -14.56
N GLU A 299 -26.42 -17.07 -15.37
CA GLU A 299 -27.66 -17.22 -16.12
C GLU A 299 -27.58 -18.38 -17.12
N VAL A 300 -26.46 -18.54 -17.83
CA VAL A 300 -26.20 -19.70 -18.70
C VAL A 300 -26.32 -21.00 -17.91
N LYS A 301 -25.76 -21.09 -16.70
CA LYS A 301 -25.84 -22.28 -15.84
C LYS A 301 -27.28 -22.56 -15.41
N LYS A 302 -28.06 -21.54 -15.08
CA LYS A 302 -29.49 -21.65 -14.74
C LYS A 302 -30.31 -22.20 -15.91
N TYR A 303 -30.16 -21.61 -17.09
CA TYR A 303 -30.91 -22.06 -18.27
C TYR A 303 -30.45 -23.43 -18.78
N LYS A 304 -29.17 -23.79 -18.64
CA LYS A 304 -28.67 -25.15 -18.89
C LYS A 304 -29.37 -26.16 -17.98
N LYS A 305 -29.48 -25.90 -16.67
CA LYS A 305 -30.20 -26.78 -15.73
C LYS A 305 -31.67 -26.95 -16.14
N LEU A 306 -32.37 -25.84 -16.40
CA LEU A 306 -33.79 -25.88 -16.82
C LEU A 306 -33.99 -26.65 -18.13
N ARG A 307 -33.09 -26.45 -19.10
CA ARG A 307 -33.08 -27.20 -20.36
C ARG A 307 -32.84 -28.69 -20.13
N ASP A 308 -31.86 -29.05 -19.30
CA ASP A 308 -31.51 -30.43 -19.03
C ASP A 308 -32.61 -31.17 -18.25
N GLU A 309 -33.29 -30.48 -17.32
CA GLU A 309 -34.50 -30.98 -16.63
C GLU A 309 -35.66 -31.20 -17.61
N THR A 310 -35.87 -30.25 -18.53
CA THR A 310 -36.90 -30.34 -19.56
C THR A 310 -36.61 -31.49 -20.52
N ASN A 311 -35.36 -31.66 -20.95
CA ASN A 311 -34.90 -32.78 -21.75
C ASN A 311 -35.02 -34.12 -21.00
N HIS A 312 -34.77 -34.13 -19.69
CA HIS A 312 -34.95 -35.33 -18.89
C HIS A 312 -36.43 -35.74 -18.78
N LYS A 313 -37.33 -34.77 -18.60
CA LYS A 313 -38.80 -34.99 -18.65
C LYS A 313 -39.23 -35.49 -20.02
N LEU A 314 -38.73 -34.87 -21.09
CA LEU A 314 -38.99 -35.29 -22.47
C LEU A 314 -38.52 -36.73 -22.71
N LYS A 315 -37.31 -37.09 -22.27
CA LYS A 315 -36.78 -38.45 -22.37
C LYS A 315 -37.58 -39.47 -21.57
N LYS A 316 -38.13 -39.09 -20.40
CA LYS A 316 -39.05 -39.95 -19.63
C LYS A 316 -40.36 -40.21 -20.36
N ILE A 317 -40.94 -39.19 -20.99
CA ILE A 317 -42.16 -39.33 -21.79
C ILE A 317 -41.89 -40.17 -23.03
N GLU A 318 -40.77 -39.96 -23.73
CA GLU A 318 -40.38 -40.79 -24.88
C GLU A 318 -40.11 -42.26 -24.50
N TRP A 319 -39.58 -42.51 -23.29
CA TRP A 319 -39.37 -43.85 -22.77
C TRP A 319 -40.67 -44.52 -22.31
N ALA A 320 -41.59 -43.74 -21.71
CA ALA A 320 -42.91 -44.19 -21.27
C ALA A 320 -43.88 -44.45 -22.43
N SER A 321 -43.73 -43.74 -23.55
CA SER A 321 -44.52 -43.90 -24.79
C SER A 321 -44.32 -45.25 -25.51
N GLY A 322 -43.68 -46.25 -24.88
CA GLY A 322 -43.56 -47.59 -25.45
C GLY A 322 -42.84 -47.64 -26.81
N LYS A 323 -42.10 -46.59 -27.20
CA LYS A 323 -41.52 -46.43 -28.56
C LYS A 323 -40.65 -47.64 -28.98
N ARG A 324 -40.00 -48.31 -28.02
CA ARG A 324 -39.25 -49.56 -28.23
C ARG A 324 -40.13 -50.79 -28.46
N GLU A 325 -41.28 -50.86 -27.79
CA GLU A 325 -42.26 -51.94 -27.95
C GLU A 325 -43.03 -51.76 -29.26
N ILE A 326 -43.42 -50.53 -29.60
CA ILE A 326 -44.01 -50.17 -30.89
C ILE A 326 -43.09 -50.57 -32.06
N VAL A 327 -41.79 -50.24 -31.99
CA VAL A 327 -40.81 -50.63 -33.03
C VAL A 327 -40.58 -52.15 -33.09
N LYS A 328 -40.61 -52.85 -31.96
CA LYS A 328 -40.50 -54.33 -31.94
C LYS A 328 -41.73 -54.98 -32.57
N VAL A 329 -42.93 -54.56 -32.18
CA VAL A 329 -44.21 -55.05 -32.72
C VAL A 329 -44.30 -54.77 -34.22
N GLN A 330 -43.88 -53.57 -34.68
CA GLN A 330 -43.79 -53.26 -36.12
C GLN A 330 -42.82 -54.20 -36.86
N SER A 331 -41.63 -54.45 -36.31
CA SER A 331 -40.65 -55.35 -36.93
C SER A 331 -41.11 -56.82 -36.94
N GLU A 332 -41.92 -57.23 -35.97
CA GLU A 332 -42.52 -58.57 -35.91
C GLU A 332 -43.65 -58.72 -36.92
N ILE A 333 -44.53 -57.71 -37.05
CA ILE A 333 -45.54 -57.64 -38.10
C ILE A 333 -44.87 -57.75 -39.49
N GLU A 334 -43.83 -56.95 -39.75
CA GLU A 334 -43.13 -56.95 -41.04
C GLU A 334 -42.45 -58.30 -41.34
N LYS A 335 -41.88 -58.96 -40.34
CA LYS A 335 -41.32 -60.32 -40.48
C LYS A 335 -42.40 -61.36 -40.77
N LEU A 336 -43.55 -61.27 -40.10
CA LEU A 336 -44.67 -62.20 -40.29
C LEU A 336 -45.30 -62.00 -41.68
N GLU A 337 -45.50 -60.76 -42.11
CA GLU A 337 -46.00 -60.41 -43.45
C GLU A 337 -45.04 -60.89 -44.55
N LYS A 338 -43.74 -60.61 -44.42
CA LYS A 338 -42.73 -61.11 -45.36
C LYS A 338 -42.68 -62.64 -45.40
N THR A 339 -42.96 -63.31 -44.29
CA THR A 339 -43.02 -64.79 -44.25
C THR A 339 -44.27 -65.31 -44.97
N ILE A 340 -45.40 -64.62 -44.86
CA ILE A 340 -46.63 -64.93 -45.61
C ILE A 340 -46.40 -64.70 -47.12
N GLU A 341 -45.73 -63.61 -47.49
CA GLU A 341 -45.49 -63.25 -48.90
C GLU A 341 -44.46 -64.16 -49.61
N THR A 342 -43.44 -64.64 -48.90
CA THR A 342 -42.30 -65.34 -49.53
C THR A 342 -42.33 -66.86 -49.43
N LYS A 343 -43.19 -67.45 -48.59
CA LYS A 343 -43.26 -68.91 -48.40
C LYS A 343 -44.63 -69.47 -48.79
N VAL A 344 -44.62 -70.56 -49.56
CA VAL A 344 -45.84 -71.33 -49.88
C VAL A 344 -46.24 -72.15 -48.66
N LEU A 345 -47.34 -71.77 -48.01
CA LEU A 345 -47.84 -72.35 -46.77
C LEU A 345 -49.19 -73.06 -47.00
N ASP A 346 -49.56 -73.95 -46.07
CA ASP A 346 -50.89 -74.57 -46.04
C ASP A 346 -51.92 -73.54 -45.52
N ILE A 347 -53.12 -73.52 -46.08
CA ILE A 347 -54.20 -72.53 -45.85
C ILE A 347 -54.49 -72.35 -44.35
N ARG A 348 -54.36 -73.42 -43.55
CA ARG A 348 -54.55 -73.34 -42.09
C ARG A 348 -53.45 -72.53 -41.39
N LYS A 349 -52.19 -72.72 -41.79
CA LYS A 349 -51.04 -72.01 -41.22
C LYS A 349 -50.98 -70.55 -41.67
N GLU A 350 -51.40 -70.27 -42.89
CA GLU A 350 -51.53 -68.91 -43.41
C GLU A 350 -52.60 -68.12 -42.63
N ASN A 351 -53.78 -68.71 -42.40
CA ASN A 351 -54.83 -68.08 -41.60
C ASN A 351 -54.42 -67.83 -40.13
N GLU A 352 -53.60 -68.70 -39.53
CA GLU A 352 -53.06 -68.47 -38.19
C GLU A 352 -52.06 -67.31 -38.14
N LEU A 353 -51.21 -67.16 -39.17
CA LEU A 353 -50.26 -66.05 -39.25
C LEU A 353 -50.99 -64.73 -39.52
N VAL A 354 -52.00 -64.73 -40.40
CA VAL A 354 -52.86 -63.56 -40.65
C VAL A 354 -53.59 -63.12 -39.38
N LYS A 355 -54.12 -64.07 -38.60
CA LYS A 355 -54.78 -63.76 -37.32
C LYS A 355 -53.83 -63.13 -36.30
N LYS A 356 -52.60 -63.66 -36.21
CA LYS A 356 -51.54 -63.06 -35.37
C LYS A 356 -51.16 -61.65 -35.82
N VAL A 357 -51.08 -61.40 -37.13
CA VAL A 357 -50.83 -60.06 -37.68
C VAL A 357 -51.99 -59.11 -37.35
N THR A 358 -53.25 -59.56 -37.43
CA THR A 358 -54.40 -58.72 -37.07
C THR A 358 -54.47 -58.41 -35.57
N ASP A 359 -54.12 -59.38 -34.72
CA ASP A 359 -54.07 -59.18 -33.27
C ASP A 359 -52.94 -58.20 -32.88
N LEU A 360 -51.74 -58.35 -33.45
CA LEU A 360 -50.62 -57.43 -33.26
C LEU A 360 -50.90 -56.01 -33.82
N ARG A 361 -51.63 -55.90 -34.93
CA ARG A 361 -52.06 -54.59 -35.47
C ARG A 361 -53.08 -53.90 -34.55
N LYS A 362 -53.94 -54.67 -33.88
CA LYS A 362 -54.90 -54.14 -32.90
C LYS A 362 -54.19 -53.64 -31.64
N GLU A 363 -53.21 -54.40 -31.14
CA GLU A 363 -52.33 -53.93 -30.05
C GLU A 363 -51.55 -52.66 -30.44
N LEU A 364 -51.08 -52.56 -31.68
CA LEU A 364 -50.40 -51.35 -32.19
C LEU A 364 -51.32 -50.14 -32.23
N GLN A 365 -52.59 -50.32 -32.56
CA GLN A 365 -53.59 -49.25 -32.64
C GLN A 365 -53.96 -48.72 -31.25
N ASP A 366 -54.14 -49.61 -30.27
CA ASP A 366 -54.44 -49.24 -28.88
C ASP A 366 -53.25 -48.49 -28.22
N MET A 367 -52.01 -48.77 -28.64
CA MET A 367 -50.80 -48.04 -28.20
C MET A 367 -50.64 -46.64 -28.83
N HIS A 368 -51.35 -46.36 -29.93
CA HIS A 368 -51.22 -45.11 -30.69
C HIS A 368 -52.17 -43.99 -30.22
N GLU A 369 -53.10 -44.26 -29.30
CA GLU A 369 -54.17 -43.33 -28.87
C GLU A 369 -53.79 -42.30 -27.79
N ASP A 370 -52.54 -42.25 -27.31
CA ASP A 370 -52.09 -41.21 -26.37
C ASP A 370 -51.80 -39.86 -27.09
N GLU A 371 -52.80 -39.28 -27.75
CA GLU A 371 -52.74 -37.96 -28.38
C GLU A 371 -52.30 -36.87 -27.38
N LYS A 372 -52.60 -37.10 -26.09
CA LYS A 372 -52.25 -36.24 -24.97
C LYS A 372 -50.75 -36.24 -24.65
N THR A 373 -50.09 -37.40 -24.62
CA THR A 373 -48.63 -37.48 -24.35
C THR A 373 -47.83 -36.88 -25.51
N LYS A 374 -48.36 -36.99 -26.73
CA LYS A 374 -47.76 -36.37 -27.92
C LYS A 374 -47.81 -34.84 -27.88
N LYS A 375 -48.93 -34.25 -27.42
CA LYS A 375 -49.04 -32.80 -27.20
C LYS A 375 -48.12 -32.33 -26.08
N GLU A 376 -48.08 -33.03 -24.94
CA GLU A 376 -47.18 -32.72 -23.82
C GLU A 376 -45.70 -32.80 -24.22
N ALA A 377 -45.32 -33.76 -25.08
CA ALA A 377 -43.96 -33.86 -25.61
C ALA A 377 -43.60 -32.72 -26.59
N LEU A 378 -44.55 -32.25 -27.39
CA LEU A 378 -44.37 -31.11 -28.30
C LEU A 378 -44.17 -29.80 -27.51
N GLU A 379 -44.98 -29.56 -26.48
CA GLU A 379 -44.86 -28.38 -25.61
C GLU A 379 -43.51 -28.38 -24.86
N LEU A 380 -43.08 -29.52 -24.30
CA LEU A 380 -41.78 -29.63 -23.64
C LEU A 380 -40.61 -29.43 -24.62
N LYS A 381 -40.77 -29.81 -25.89
CA LYS A 381 -39.76 -29.59 -26.92
C LYS A 381 -39.61 -28.10 -27.25
N GLU A 382 -40.72 -27.39 -27.41
CA GLU A 382 -40.72 -25.93 -27.65
C GLU A 382 -40.10 -25.17 -26.47
N VAL A 383 -40.43 -25.56 -25.24
CA VAL A 383 -39.82 -25.00 -24.02
C VAL A 383 -38.30 -25.26 -23.97
N SER A 384 -37.86 -26.47 -24.36
CA SER A 384 -36.44 -26.81 -24.42
C SER A 384 -35.69 -26.01 -25.50
N GLU A 385 -36.28 -25.82 -26.68
CA GLU A 385 -35.72 -25.01 -27.77
C GLU A 385 -35.59 -23.54 -27.34
N ASN A 386 -36.58 -22.99 -26.63
CA ASN A 386 -36.52 -21.64 -26.06
C ASN A 386 -35.39 -21.49 -25.04
N TYR A 387 -35.22 -22.45 -24.11
CA TYR A 387 -34.09 -22.42 -23.18
C TYR A 387 -32.74 -22.58 -23.89
N HIS A 388 -32.68 -23.40 -24.94
CA HIS A 388 -31.46 -23.55 -25.73
C HIS A 388 -31.07 -22.25 -26.44
N ALA A 389 -32.02 -21.57 -27.08
CA ALA A 389 -31.79 -20.27 -27.72
C ALA A 389 -31.25 -19.24 -26.72
N LYS A 390 -31.83 -19.19 -25.52
CA LYS A 390 -31.39 -18.28 -24.44
C LYS A 390 -29.99 -18.59 -23.93
N VAL A 391 -29.62 -19.87 -23.83
CA VAL A 391 -28.25 -20.29 -23.49
C VAL A 391 -27.25 -19.83 -24.56
N VAL A 392 -27.59 -19.95 -25.84
CA VAL A 392 -26.69 -19.52 -26.93
C VAL A 392 -26.50 -18.01 -26.90
N GLU A 393 -27.58 -17.24 -26.75
CA GLU A 393 -27.52 -15.78 -26.68
C GLU A 393 -26.63 -15.30 -25.51
N LEU A 394 -26.87 -15.82 -24.30
CA LEU A 394 -26.09 -15.45 -23.11
C LEU A 394 -24.64 -15.93 -23.19
N SER A 395 -24.39 -17.09 -23.82
CA SER A 395 -23.03 -17.58 -24.05
C SER A 395 -22.25 -16.67 -24.99
N ASN A 396 -22.89 -16.14 -26.04
CA ASN A 396 -22.26 -15.18 -26.94
C ASN A 396 -21.95 -13.85 -26.22
N LYS A 397 -22.88 -13.33 -25.40
CA LYS A 397 -22.65 -12.13 -24.58
C LYS A 397 -21.52 -12.31 -23.56
N ALA A 398 -21.45 -13.48 -22.92
CA ALA A 398 -20.34 -13.82 -22.02
C ALA A 398 -18.99 -13.87 -22.76
N GLN A 399 -18.98 -14.31 -24.02
CA GLN A 399 -17.77 -14.34 -24.83
C GLN A 399 -17.34 -12.92 -25.27
N GLU A 400 -18.28 -12.07 -25.70
CA GLU A 400 -18.00 -10.67 -26.08
C GLU A 400 -17.45 -9.84 -24.90
N THR A 401 -18.04 -10.01 -23.71
CA THR A 401 -17.55 -9.37 -22.46
C THR A 401 -16.17 -9.89 -22.06
N HIS A 402 -15.91 -11.19 -22.25
CA HIS A 402 -14.59 -11.77 -22.01
C HIS A 402 -13.52 -11.24 -22.98
N GLU A 403 -13.84 -11.11 -24.28
CA GLU A 403 -12.93 -10.52 -25.26
C GLU A 403 -12.62 -9.05 -24.95
N SER A 404 -13.65 -8.27 -24.59
CA SER A 404 -13.51 -6.87 -24.16
C SER A 404 -12.60 -6.75 -22.93
N MET A 405 -12.81 -7.61 -21.94
CA MET A 405 -11.96 -7.69 -20.74
C MET A 405 -10.49 -7.95 -21.09
N ILE A 406 -10.21 -8.92 -21.97
CA ILE A 406 -8.84 -9.23 -22.40
C ILE A 406 -8.19 -8.02 -23.09
N GLU A 407 -8.94 -7.27 -23.89
CA GLU A 407 -8.43 -6.06 -24.54
C GLU A 407 -7.98 -5.00 -23.50
N TYR A 408 -8.76 -4.80 -22.43
CA TYR A 408 -8.37 -3.90 -21.35
C TYR A 408 -7.14 -4.39 -20.59
N PHE A 409 -7.01 -5.69 -20.32
CA PHE A 409 -5.81 -6.23 -19.69
C PHE A 409 -4.56 -6.04 -20.56
N ARG A 410 -4.64 -6.25 -21.87
CA ARG A 410 -3.53 -5.96 -22.79
C ARG A 410 -3.13 -4.48 -22.77
N LYS A 411 -4.11 -3.57 -22.74
CA LYS A 411 -3.86 -2.14 -22.61
C LYS A 411 -3.17 -1.80 -21.28
N ILE A 412 -3.58 -2.46 -20.19
CA ILE A 412 -2.94 -2.29 -18.87
C ILE A 412 -1.49 -2.73 -18.93
N ASP A 413 -1.19 -3.90 -19.49
CA ASP A 413 0.19 -4.40 -19.61
C ASP A 413 1.08 -3.44 -20.40
N ASP A 414 0.56 -2.89 -21.52
CA ASP A 414 1.27 -1.88 -22.33
C ASP A 414 1.54 -0.58 -21.55
N ILE A 415 0.57 -0.11 -20.76
CA ILE A 415 0.73 1.10 -19.94
C ILE A 415 1.69 0.83 -18.79
N ARG A 416 1.65 -0.37 -18.19
CA ARG A 416 2.56 -0.80 -17.12
C ARG A 416 4.00 -0.80 -17.57
N ALA A 417 4.28 -1.36 -18.75
CA ALA A 417 5.62 -1.32 -19.33
C ALA A 417 6.15 0.12 -19.52
N LYS A 418 5.28 1.05 -19.94
CA LYS A 418 5.63 2.48 -20.07
C LYS A 418 5.85 3.15 -18.71
N ALA A 419 5.05 2.81 -17.71
CA ALA A 419 5.17 3.32 -16.35
C ALA A 419 6.49 2.88 -15.71
N ASP A 420 6.87 1.61 -15.90
CA ASP A 420 8.14 1.05 -15.44
C ASP A 420 9.34 1.74 -16.11
N GLU A 421 9.25 2.01 -17.42
CA GLU A 421 10.29 2.76 -18.14
C GLU A 421 10.42 4.20 -17.61
N ALA A 422 9.30 4.88 -17.36
CA ALA A 422 9.28 6.21 -16.78
C ALA A 422 9.86 6.22 -15.35
N HIS A 423 9.54 5.19 -14.56
CA HIS A 423 10.08 5.04 -13.21
C HIS A 423 11.60 4.81 -13.22
N LYS A 424 12.10 3.96 -14.12
CA LYS A 424 13.55 3.73 -14.27
C LYS A 424 14.27 5.05 -14.61
N LYS A 425 13.73 5.82 -15.56
CA LYS A 425 14.27 7.14 -15.92
C LYS A 425 14.26 8.11 -14.74
N PHE A 426 13.19 8.13 -13.94
CA PHE A 426 13.11 8.93 -12.72
C PHE A 426 14.19 8.58 -11.70
N VAL A 427 14.45 7.28 -11.46
CA VAL A 427 15.48 6.85 -10.52
C VAL A 427 16.86 7.29 -11.02
N GLU A 428 17.18 7.07 -12.29
CA GLU A 428 18.47 7.46 -12.89
C GLU A 428 18.70 8.98 -12.84
N THR A 429 17.68 9.81 -13.14
CA THR A 429 17.81 11.27 -13.06
C THR A 429 17.91 11.77 -11.62
N ARG A 430 17.20 11.15 -10.68
CA ARG A 430 17.27 11.49 -9.25
C ARG A 430 18.63 11.15 -8.64
N GLU A 431 19.24 10.03 -9.01
CA GLU A 431 20.60 9.69 -8.58
C GLU A 431 21.62 10.71 -9.08
N LYS A 432 21.54 11.11 -10.35
CA LYS A 432 22.39 12.18 -10.92
C LYS A 432 22.19 13.50 -10.20
N ALA A 433 20.94 13.89 -9.94
CA ALA A 433 20.63 15.11 -9.20
C ALA A 433 21.19 15.07 -7.76
N SER A 434 21.17 13.91 -7.12
CA SER A 434 21.72 13.71 -5.78
C SER A 434 23.24 13.84 -5.76
N ALA A 435 23.94 13.30 -6.76
CA ALA A 435 25.40 13.46 -6.91
C ALA A 435 25.82 14.92 -7.14
N GLU A 436 25.07 15.66 -7.96
CA GLU A 436 25.27 17.11 -8.14
C GLU A 436 24.96 17.87 -6.85
N HIS A 437 23.95 17.46 -6.09
CA HIS A 437 23.62 18.07 -4.80
C HIS A 437 24.72 17.87 -3.74
N GLU A 438 25.37 16.69 -3.70
CA GLU A 438 26.55 16.46 -2.85
C GLU A 438 27.72 17.39 -3.25
N SER A 439 27.93 17.56 -4.55
CA SER A 439 28.94 18.49 -5.07
C SER A 439 28.64 19.93 -4.63
N VAL A 440 27.38 20.37 -4.71
CA VAL A 440 26.91 21.67 -4.19
C VAL A 440 27.21 21.81 -2.69
N LYS A 441 26.93 20.77 -1.87
CA LYS A 441 27.24 20.78 -0.43
C LYS A 441 28.74 20.92 -0.16
N SER A 442 29.59 20.21 -0.91
CA SER A 442 31.04 20.33 -0.73
C SER A 442 31.55 21.74 -1.03
N VAL A 443 31.04 22.37 -2.10
CA VAL A 443 31.46 23.72 -2.51
C VAL A 443 30.95 24.75 -1.49
N LEU A 444 29.73 24.59 -0.96
CA LEU A 444 29.21 25.45 0.10
C LEU A 444 30.03 25.37 1.39
N ASN A 445 30.48 24.17 1.76
CA ASN A 445 31.35 23.99 2.93
C ASN A 445 32.71 24.67 2.74
N GLU A 446 33.31 24.61 1.54
CA GLU A 446 34.54 25.34 1.25
C GLU A 446 34.34 26.87 1.28
N ILE A 447 33.22 27.37 0.72
CA ILE A 447 32.87 28.80 0.81
C ILE A 447 32.71 29.24 2.28
N ARG A 448 32.08 28.42 3.14
CA ARG A 448 31.97 28.69 4.59
C ARG A 448 33.34 28.76 5.27
N LYS A 449 34.26 27.84 4.95
CA LYS A 449 35.64 27.87 5.47
C LYS A 449 36.38 29.14 5.04
N ILE A 450 36.22 29.56 3.79
CA ILE A 450 36.82 30.80 3.27
C ILE A 450 36.22 32.03 3.94
N ASN A 451 34.89 32.09 4.14
CA ASN A 451 34.26 33.20 4.86
C ASN A 451 34.75 33.29 6.31
N LYS A 452 34.87 32.17 7.03
CA LYS A 452 35.42 32.12 8.39
C LYS A 452 36.88 32.61 8.44
N ALA A 453 37.67 32.32 7.41
CA ALA A 453 39.04 32.84 7.28
C ALA A 453 39.07 34.35 6.99
N LEU A 454 38.19 34.85 6.12
CA LEU A 454 38.06 36.28 5.82
C LEU A 454 37.61 37.08 7.06
N ASP A 455 36.68 36.56 7.85
CA ASP A 455 36.21 37.20 9.07
C ASP A 455 37.29 37.23 10.15
N LYS A 456 38.10 36.17 10.27
CA LYS A 456 39.30 36.18 11.14
C LYS A 456 40.31 37.25 10.74
N ILE A 457 40.55 37.44 9.44
CA ILE A 457 41.47 38.48 8.94
C ILE A 457 40.91 39.88 9.24
N LYS A 458 39.63 40.13 8.95
CA LYS A 458 38.96 41.41 9.26
C LYS A 458 38.92 41.72 10.75
N ALA A 459 38.69 40.71 11.60
CA ALA A 459 38.71 40.87 13.05
C ALA A 459 40.11 41.26 13.54
N LYS A 460 41.16 40.67 12.95
CA LYS A 460 42.55 41.00 13.25
C LYS A 460 42.89 42.43 12.84
N GLU A 461 42.51 42.86 11.64
CA GLU A 461 42.67 44.24 11.17
C GLU A 461 41.95 45.26 12.07
N ARG A 462 40.69 45.00 12.43
CA ARG A 462 39.93 45.86 13.36
C ARG A 462 40.55 45.92 14.76
N SER A 463 41.10 44.81 15.24
CA SER A 463 41.78 44.77 16.54
C SER A 463 43.07 45.60 16.53
N SER A 464 43.86 45.53 15.45
CA SER A 464 45.05 46.37 15.29
C SER A 464 44.71 47.86 15.19
N GLU A 465 43.67 48.23 14.44
CA GLU A 465 43.22 49.63 14.34
C GLU A 465 42.69 50.17 15.69
N ASN A 466 41.97 49.34 16.45
CA ASN A 466 41.51 49.70 17.80
C ASN A 466 42.65 49.83 18.81
N GLU A 467 43.70 49.00 18.72
CA GLU A 467 44.89 49.15 19.56
C GLU A 467 45.70 50.40 19.20
N GLU A 468 45.85 50.71 17.91
CA GLU A 468 46.54 51.91 17.45
C GLU A 468 45.81 53.18 17.88
N SER A 469 44.48 53.22 17.71
CA SER A 469 43.66 54.35 18.14
C SER A 469 43.65 54.51 19.66
N LYS A 470 43.62 53.42 20.44
CA LYS A 470 43.78 53.47 21.91
C LYS A 470 45.14 53.98 22.34
N LYS A 471 46.23 53.51 21.73
CA LYS A 471 47.59 53.99 22.01
C LYS A 471 47.73 55.48 21.69
N LYS A 472 47.19 55.91 20.54
CA LYS A 472 47.19 57.31 20.13
C LYS A 472 46.37 58.19 21.08
N ASN A 473 45.18 57.73 21.49
CA ASN A 473 44.34 58.45 22.45
C ASN A 473 44.95 58.52 23.86
N MET A 474 45.68 57.50 24.32
CA MET A 474 46.41 57.55 25.59
C MET A 474 47.58 58.53 25.53
N ALA A 475 48.37 58.49 24.46
CA ALA A 475 49.47 59.45 24.25
C ALA A 475 48.95 60.90 24.15
N GLU A 476 47.85 61.14 23.42
CA GLU A 476 47.20 62.46 23.35
C GLU A 476 46.70 62.93 24.73
N ARG A 477 46.23 62.00 25.59
CA ARG A 477 45.76 62.32 26.95
C ARG A 477 46.88 62.63 27.93
N GLU A 478 48.01 61.92 27.88
CA GLU A 478 49.19 62.23 28.70
C GLU A 478 49.76 63.62 28.34
N VAL A 479 49.87 63.91 27.04
CA VAL A 479 50.28 65.23 26.56
C VAL A 479 49.32 66.32 27.03
N ALA A 480 48.00 66.05 27.03
CA ALA A 480 47.01 66.99 27.55
C ALA A 480 47.11 67.21 29.08
N GLN A 481 47.48 66.19 29.86
CA GLN A 481 47.72 66.33 31.30
C GLN A 481 48.97 67.17 31.62
N ASP A 482 50.07 66.96 30.89
CA ASP A 482 51.27 67.79 31.00
C ASP A 482 51.00 69.26 30.63
N ILE A 483 50.16 69.49 29.62
CA ILE A 483 49.69 70.82 29.23
C ILE A 483 48.84 71.46 30.35
N PHE A 484 47.98 70.68 31.01
CA PHE A 484 47.19 71.15 32.14
C PHE A 484 48.06 71.51 33.36
N GLU A 485 49.12 70.74 33.64
CA GLU A 485 50.06 71.09 34.70
C GLU A 485 50.84 72.38 34.39
N LYS A 486 51.26 72.57 33.13
CA LYS A 486 51.87 73.83 32.67
C LYS A 486 50.90 75.02 32.80
N PHE A 487 49.60 74.82 32.56
CA PHE A 487 48.57 75.84 32.81
C PHE A 487 48.48 76.20 34.30
N LYS A 488 48.45 75.20 35.18
CA LYS A 488 48.38 75.39 36.64
C LYS A 488 49.60 76.14 37.21
N GLN A 489 50.74 76.06 36.53
CA GLN A 489 51.97 76.80 36.84
C GLN A 489 52.00 78.23 36.25
N GLY A 490 50.93 78.71 35.61
CA GLY A 490 50.78 80.10 35.17
C GLY A 490 51.47 80.45 33.85
N LYS A 491 51.84 79.47 33.02
CA LYS A 491 52.41 79.71 31.68
C LYS A 491 51.31 79.92 30.64
N LYS A 492 51.55 80.78 29.64
CA LYS A 492 50.58 81.05 28.55
C LYS A 492 50.47 79.83 27.62
N LEU A 493 49.25 79.38 27.33
CA LEU A 493 48.98 78.30 26.36
C LEU A 493 48.73 78.85 24.96
N SER A 494 49.08 78.04 23.97
CA SER A 494 48.69 78.24 22.56
C SER A 494 47.27 77.74 22.27
N LYS A 495 46.73 78.15 21.12
CA LYS A 495 45.36 77.79 20.68
C LYS A 495 45.19 76.28 20.43
N ASP A 496 46.24 75.59 19.99
CA ASP A 496 46.20 74.15 19.71
C ASP A 496 46.25 73.32 20.99
N GLU A 497 46.99 73.78 22.00
CA GLU A 497 47.05 73.15 23.32
C GLU A 497 45.72 73.26 24.09
N LEU A 498 44.98 74.37 23.90
CA LEU A 498 43.63 74.54 24.46
C LEU A 498 42.59 73.62 23.80
N MET A 499 42.68 73.38 22.49
CA MET A 499 41.79 72.43 21.81
C MET A 499 42.03 70.97 22.25
N LEU A 500 43.27 70.61 22.55
CA LEU A 500 43.62 69.27 23.07
C LEU A 500 43.00 69.01 24.46
N LEU A 501 43.01 70.02 25.34
CA LEU A 501 42.38 69.95 26.67
C LEU A 501 40.85 69.77 26.58
N GLN A 502 40.21 70.48 25.65
CA GLN A 502 38.76 70.39 25.43
C GLN A 502 38.36 69.02 24.86
N LYS A 503 39.14 68.49 23.91
CA LYS A 503 38.91 67.19 23.26
C LYS A 503 38.94 66.02 24.26
N HIS A 504 39.77 66.10 25.31
CA HIS A 504 39.89 65.07 26.35
C HIS A 504 39.18 65.39 27.67
N HIS A 505 38.40 66.47 27.73
CA HIS A 505 37.58 66.90 28.88
C HIS A 505 38.38 67.03 30.18
N ILE A 506 39.59 67.60 30.09
CA ILE A 506 40.45 67.84 31.25
C ILE A 506 40.15 69.19 31.91
N VAL A 507 39.41 70.08 31.22
CA VAL A 507 38.89 71.36 31.72
C VAL A 507 37.46 71.57 31.26
#